data_AF-A0A352S7C2-F1
#
_entry.id   AF-A0A352S7C2-F1
#
_cell.length_a   1.000
_cell.length_b   1.000
_cell.length_c   1.000
_cell.angle_alpha   90.00
_cell.angle_beta   90.00
_cell.angle_gamma   90.00
#
_symmetry.space_group_name_H-M   'P 1'
#
loop_
_entity.id
_entity.type
_entity.pdbx_description
1 polymer ?
#
loop_
_entity_poly.entity_id
_entity_poly.type
_entity_poly.pdbx_seq_one_letter_code
_entity_poly.pdbx_strand_id
1 'polypeptide(L)'
;MYRPDSHHHSRPAARLHYPCGEAPAPGQAFEIAPGVLWMRLPLPNALSHINVWAIEDGEGWAIVDTGVHTPQSVEAWQMLLEGPLGGRPVTRVLVTH
;
A
#
# COMPACT_ATOMS: atom_id res chain seq x y z
N MET A 1 35.42 28.42 31.22
CA MET A 1 35.96 27.74 30.03
C MET A 1 34.77 27.24 29.22
N TYR A 2 34.37 27.98 28.18
CA TYR A 2 33.20 27.70 27.34
C TYR A 2 33.60 26.72 26.23
N ARG A 3 32.87 25.61 26.07
CA ARG A 3 32.99 24.68 24.93
C ARG A 3 31.90 25.06 23.92
N PRO A 4 32.24 25.45 22.68
CA PRO A 4 31.23 25.73 21.69
C PRO A 4 30.66 24.43 21.12
N ASP A 5 29.33 24.43 21.05
CA ASP A 5 28.39 23.68 20.23
C ASP A 5 28.93 22.52 19.38
N SER A 6 28.45 21.32 19.73
CA SER A 6 28.45 20.15 18.86
C SER A 6 27.68 20.46 17.56
N HIS A 7 28.42 20.59 16.46
CA HIS A 7 27.86 20.65 15.11
C HIS A 7 27.01 19.42 14.83
N HIS A 8 25.68 19.58 14.86
CA HIS A 8 24.75 18.63 14.28
C HIS A 8 24.97 18.65 12.76
N HIS A 9 25.76 17.71 12.24
CA HIS A 9 25.85 17.48 10.80
C HIS A 9 24.49 16.95 10.34
N SER A 10 23.61 17.85 9.86
CA SER A 10 22.43 17.46 9.11
C SER A 10 22.90 16.74 7.84
N ARG A 11 22.74 15.41 7.82
CA ARG A 11 22.95 14.63 6.59
C ARG A 11 21.99 15.20 5.55
N PRO A 12 22.45 15.61 4.36
CA PRO A 12 21.53 16.03 3.30
C PRO A 12 20.54 14.89 3.08
N ALA A 13 19.24 15.21 3.13
CA ALA A 13 18.18 14.22 2.96
C ALA A 13 18.45 13.45 1.67
N ALA A 14 18.64 12.13 1.79
CA ALA A 14 18.85 11.29 0.62
C ALA A 14 17.63 11.45 -0.31
N ARG A 15 17.88 11.81 -1.57
CA ARG A 15 16.82 11.95 -2.57
C ARG A 15 16.14 10.61 -2.73
N LEU A 16 14.83 10.55 -2.49
CA LEU A 16 14.04 9.35 -2.68
C LEU A 16 13.91 9.08 -4.19
N HIS A 17 14.08 7.82 -4.57
CA HIS A 17 13.78 7.32 -5.91
C HIS A 17 12.47 6.52 -5.83
N TYR A 18 11.52 6.81 -6.73
CA TYR A 18 10.20 6.17 -6.76
C TYR A 18 10.10 5.26 -8.00
N PRO A 19 10.62 4.02 -7.94
CA PRO A 19 10.76 3.16 -9.11
C PRO A 19 9.42 2.59 -9.62
N CYS A 20 8.36 2.60 -8.78
CA CYS A 20 7.09 1.96 -9.09
C CYS A 20 6.15 2.81 -9.96
N GLY A 21 6.55 4.03 -10.33
CA GLY A 21 5.75 4.90 -11.20
C GLY A 21 4.48 5.45 -10.53
N GLU A 22 3.46 5.70 -11.36
CA GLU A 22 2.16 6.18 -10.89
C GLU A 22 1.39 5.09 -10.16
N ALA A 23 0.63 5.52 -9.16
CA ALA A 23 -0.13 4.61 -8.33
C ALA A 23 -1.39 4.07 -9.03
N PRO A 24 -1.82 2.82 -8.74
CA PRO A 24 -3.06 2.28 -9.28
C PRO A 24 -4.26 3.17 -8.93
N ALA A 25 -5.19 3.29 -9.87
CA ALA A 25 -6.51 3.86 -9.59
C ALA A 25 -7.31 2.92 -8.66
N PRO A 26 -8.37 3.40 -7.98
CA PRO A 26 -9.27 2.52 -7.23
C PRO A 26 -9.78 1.36 -8.09
N GLY A 27 -9.77 0.15 -7.53
CA GLY A 27 -10.15 -1.08 -8.26
C GLY A 27 -9.07 -1.66 -9.18
N GLN A 28 -7.90 -1.03 -9.29
CA GLN A 28 -6.76 -1.52 -10.07
C GLN A 28 -5.63 -2.03 -9.16
N ALA A 29 -4.79 -2.90 -9.71
CA ALA A 29 -3.59 -3.39 -9.06
C ALA A 29 -2.41 -3.39 -10.03
N PHE A 30 -1.21 -3.07 -9.54
CA PHE A 30 0.05 -3.21 -10.28
C PHE A 30 0.99 -4.17 -9.57
N GLU A 31 1.58 -5.09 -10.31
CA GLU A 31 2.64 -5.94 -9.79
C GLU A 31 3.95 -5.15 -9.68
N ILE A 32 4.43 -4.94 -8.45
CA ILE A 32 5.64 -4.14 -8.19
C ILE A 32 6.87 -5.00 -7.87
N ALA A 33 6.66 -6.28 -7.61
CA ALA A 33 7.64 -7.34 -7.48
C ALA A 33 6.94 -8.68 -7.76
N PRO A 34 7.66 -9.76 -8.13
CA PRO A 34 7.05 -11.06 -8.38
C PRO A 34 6.12 -11.50 -7.23
N GLY A 35 4.84 -11.68 -7.54
CA GLY A 35 3.81 -12.09 -6.57
C GLY A 35 3.40 -11.00 -5.58
N VAL A 36 3.71 -9.73 -5.82
CA VAL A 36 3.34 -8.60 -4.93
C VAL A 36 2.58 -7.55 -5.71
N LEU A 37 1.28 -7.46 -5.44
CA LEU A 37 0.39 -6.46 -6.00
C LEU A 37 0.26 -5.25 -5.08
N TRP A 38 0.50 -4.07 -5.66
CA TRP A 38 0.16 -2.77 -5.10
C TRP A 38 -1.26 -2.40 -5.48
N MET A 39 -2.08 -2.05 -4.49
CA MET A 39 -3.45 -1.56 -4.67
C MET A 39 -3.69 -0.32 -3.78
N ARG A 40 -4.76 0.43 -4.05
CA ARG A 40 -5.15 1.60 -3.26
C ARG A 40 -6.63 1.58 -2.90
N LEU A 41 -6.92 1.99 -1.67
CA LEU A 41 -8.28 2.21 -1.18
C LEU A 41 -8.48 3.67 -0.79
N PRO A 42 -9.69 4.22 -1.04
CA PRO A 42 -10.00 5.60 -0.66
C PRO A 42 -10.13 5.76 0.85
N LEU A 43 -9.76 6.93 1.36
CA LEU A 43 -9.99 7.36 2.74
C LEU A 43 -10.82 8.66 2.74
N PRO A 44 -11.68 8.90 3.74
CA PRO A 44 -12.58 10.06 3.76
C PRO A 44 -11.93 11.39 4.19
N ASN A 45 -10.61 11.41 4.41
CA ASN A 45 -9.91 12.49 5.12
C ASN A 45 -8.94 13.23 4.18
N ALA A 46 -8.19 14.20 4.72
CA ALA A 46 -7.12 14.91 3.99
C ALA A 46 -6.04 13.95 3.44
N LEU A 47 -5.77 12.86 4.16
CA LEU A 47 -5.13 11.69 3.57
C LEU A 47 -6.20 10.93 2.78
N SER A 48 -6.17 11.07 1.46
CA SER A 48 -7.25 10.60 0.56
C SER A 48 -7.21 9.11 0.25
N HIS A 49 -6.14 8.40 0.64
CA HIS A 49 -5.96 7.00 0.33
C HIS A 49 -4.99 6.29 1.29
N ILE A 50 -5.08 4.96 1.27
CA ILE A 50 -4.09 4.04 1.84
C ILE A 50 -3.62 3.07 0.74
N ASN A 51 -2.37 2.63 0.82
CA ASN A 51 -1.88 1.51 0.02
C ASN A 51 -2.19 0.21 0.74
N VAL A 52 -2.71 -0.76 0.00
CA VAL A 52 -2.92 -2.13 0.48
C VAL A 52 -2.23 -3.10 -0.48
N TRP A 53 -1.91 -4.28 0.01
CA TRP A 53 -1.08 -5.24 -0.72
C TRP A 53 -1.77 -6.59 -0.84
N ALA A 54 -1.63 -7.24 -1.99
CA ALA A 54 -1.88 -8.68 -2.12
C ALA A 54 -0.55 -9.36 -2.41
N ILE A 55 -0.20 -10.33 -1.56
CA ILE A 55 1.03 -11.12 -1.67
C ILE A 55 0.61 -12.55 -2.01
N GLU A 56 1.21 -13.10 -3.06
CA GLU A 56 0.96 -14.46 -3.48
C GLU A 56 1.24 -15.45 -2.35
N ASP A 57 0.27 -16.30 -2.06
CA ASP A 57 0.29 -17.20 -0.92
C ASP A 57 -0.38 -18.53 -1.27
N GLY A 58 0.40 -19.39 -1.94
CA GLY A 58 -0.07 -20.69 -2.42
C GLY A 58 -1.25 -20.54 -3.38
N GLU A 59 -2.38 -21.13 -3.02
CA GLU A 59 -3.61 -21.12 -3.84
C GLU A 59 -4.23 -19.71 -3.95
N GLY A 60 -3.82 -18.74 -3.13
CA GLY A 60 -4.51 -17.47 -3.00
C GLY A 60 -3.63 -16.27 -2.68
N TRP A 61 -4.24 -15.30 -2.00
CA TRP A 61 -3.63 -14.02 -1.65
C TRP A 61 -3.63 -13.80 -0.13
N ALA A 62 -2.46 -13.48 0.41
CA ALA A 62 -2.35 -12.82 1.69
C ALA A 62 -2.58 -11.31 1.50
N ILE A 63 -3.58 -10.75 2.15
CA ILE A 63 -3.88 -9.32 2.10
C ILE A 63 -3.20 -8.60 3.25
N VAL A 64 -2.57 -7.46 2.98
CA VAL A 64 -1.99 -6.58 4.00
C VAL A 64 -2.76 -5.26 4.04
N ASP A 65 -3.37 -4.99 5.19
CA ASP A 65 -4.30 -3.89 5.47
C ASP A 65 -5.56 -3.90 4.59
N THR A 66 -6.63 -3.26 5.08
CA THR A 66 -7.97 -3.32 4.44
C THR A 66 -8.64 -1.97 4.23
N GLY A 67 -7.99 -0.88 4.69
CA GLY A 67 -8.58 0.46 4.71
C GLY A 67 -9.72 0.60 5.71
N VAL A 68 -10.51 1.66 5.56
CA VAL A 68 -11.68 1.93 6.43
C VAL A 68 -12.96 1.44 5.76
N HIS A 69 -13.91 0.99 6.57
CA HIS A 69 -15.20 0.51 6.09
C HIS A 69 -16.10 1.69 5.62
N THR A 70 -16.10 1.92 4.31
CA THR A 70 -16.94 2.90 3.61
C THR A 70 -17.53 2.26 2.36
N PRO A 71 -18.64 2.79 1.80
CA PRO A 71 -19.19 2.29 0.53
C PRO A 71 -18.15 2.27 -0.60
N GLN A 72 -17.30 3.30 -0.68
CA GLN A 72 -16.27 3.41 -1.71
C GLN A 72 -15.14 2.38 -1.53
N SER A 73 -14.74 2.08 -0.29
CA SER A 73 -13.78 1.01 -0.03
C SER A 73 -14.35 -0.37 -0.36
N VAL A 74 -15.64 -0.60 -0.08
CA VAL A 74 -16.32 -1.86 -0.43
C VAL A 74 -16.39 -2.05 -1.94
N GLU A 75 -16.79 -1.01 -2.68
CA GLU A 75 -16.82 -1.02 -4.14
C GLU A 75 -15.41 -1.26 -4.73
N ALA A 76 -14.39 -0.59 -4.20
CA ALA A 76 -13.00 -0.81 -4.60
C ALA A 76 -12.55 -2.26 -4.36
N TRP A 77 -12.87 -2.84 -3.21
CA TRP A 77 -12.57 -4.24 -2.92
C TRP A 77 -13.30 -5.22 -3.85
N GLN A 78 -14.57 -4.97 -4.16
CA GLN A 78 -15.33 -5.80 -5.11
C GLN A 78 -14.65 -5.81 -6.48
N MET A 79 -14.28 -4.63 -7.00
CA MET A 79 -13.53 -4.52 -8.26
C MET A 79 -12.20 -5.27 -8.21
N LEU A 80 -11.45 -5.16 -7.10
CA LEU A 80 -10.18 -5.87 -6.93
C LEU A 80 -10.35 -7.39 -6.93
N LEU A 81 -11.34 -7.90 -6.20
CA LEU A 81 -11.63 -9.33 -6.07
C LEU A 81 -12.13 -9.95 -7.38
N GLU A 82 -13.02 -9.24 -8.10
CA GLU A 82 -13.59 -9.68 -9.37
C GLU A 82 -12.62 -9.48 -10.55
N GLY A 83 -11.68 -8.54 -10.44
CA GLY A 83 -10.71 -8.20 -11.47
C GLY A 83 -9.31 -8.71 -11.15
N PRO A 84 -8.38 -7.83 -10.73
CA PRO A 84 -6.94 -8.12 -10.68
C PRO A 84 -6.53 -9.26 -9.74
N LEU A 85 -7.33 -9.61 -8.72
CA LEU A 85 -7.06 -10.76 -7.86
C LEU A 85 -7.44 -12.09 -8.50
N GLY A 86 -8.09 -12.07 -9.67
CA GLY A 86 -8.35 -13.23 -10.52
C GLY A 86 -9.27 -14.27 -9.90
N GLY A 87 -10.15 -13.88 -8.97
CA GLY A 87 -11.04 -14.79 -8.25
C GLY A 87 -10.34 -15.81 -7.34
N ARG A 88 -9.01 -15.68 -7.13
CA ARG A 88 -8.26 -16.52 -6.19
C ARG A 88 -8.70 -16.20 -4.75
N PRO A 89 -8.73 -17.18 -3.84
CA PRO A 89 -9.17 -16.96 -2.47
C PRO A 89 -8.23 -16.03 -1.70
N VAL A 90 -8.78 -15.26 -0.76
CA VAL A 90 -7.98 -14.62 0.29
C VAL A 90 -7.66 -15.67 1.36
N THR A 91 -6.38 -15.94 1.58
CA THR A 91 -5.92 -16.98 2.50
C THR A 91 -5.75 -16.46 3.92
N ARG A 92 -5.33 -15.20 4.06
CA ARG A 92 -5.13 -14.51 5.34
C ARG A 92 -5.19 -13.00 5.16
N VAL A 93 -5.47 -12.30 6.26
CA VAL A 93 -5.41 -10.85 6.36
C VAL A 93 -4.42 -10.49 7.46
N LEU A 94 -3.43 -9.67 7.12
CA LEU A 94 -2.42 -9.14 8.01
C LEU A 94 -2.70 -7.66 8.21
N VAL A 95 -2.79 -7.21 9.46
CA VAL A 95 -3.01 -5.81 9.80
C VAL A 95 -1.74 -5.26 10.42
N THR A 96 -1.27 -4.12 9.91
CA THR A 96 -0.05 -3.50 10.41
C THR A 96 -0.24 -2.88 11.79
N HIS A 97 -1.36 -2.16 12.00
CA HIS A 97 -1.75 -1.53 13.28
C HIS A 97 -3.20 -1.04 13.28
#